data_AF-A0A3B9HWJ8-F1
#
_entry.id   AF-A0A3B9HWJ8-F1
#
_cell.length_a   1.000
_cell.length_b   1.000
_cell.length_c   1.000
_cell.angle_alpha   90.00
_cell.angle_beta   90.00
_cell.angle_gamma   90.00
#
_symmetry.space_group_name_H-M   'P 1'
#
loop_
_entity.id
_entity.type
_entity.pdbx_description
1 polymer ?
#
loop_
_entity_poly.entity_id
_entity_poly.type
_entity_poly.pdbx_seq_one_letter_code
_entity_poly.pdbx_strand_id
1 'polypeptide(L)'
;MKKFCLVFFALLLCVQVFPLSGGRKAIAADPGVAESETSWAELLGFMRATKLPAAKKARMFDLVDRLVDAESQDPDGLTVAMHAAALGNLQILSRIDSRRPESLLQKHPRTGLTILHFAAQATGAKGAEILTWFFRQHPEKALEMVNRRALNQQGRGNGHTVAMEAVFTKRTETVKKLLDLSQTEGLNIDFSTPAVTGWAPKTIA
;
A
#
# COMPACT_ATOMS: atom_id res chain seq x y z
N MET A 1 34.65 3.79 -3.90
CA MET A 1 33.42 4.36 -4.52
C MET A 1 32.36 3.27 -4.63
N LYS A 2 31.26 3.40 -3.89
CA LYS A 2 29.87 3.03 -4.23
C LYS A 2 29.04 3.04 -2.94
N LYS A 3 28.34 4.16 -2.73
CA LYS A 3 27.31 4.35 -1.71
C LYS A 3 26.13 3.46 -2.08
N PHE A 4 25.89 2.35 -1.37
CA PHE A 4 24.68 1.56 -1.55
C PHE A 4 23.63 2.00 -0.52
N CYS A 5 22.61 2.66 -1.07
CA CYS A 5 21.30 3.04 -0.55
C CYS A 5 20.94 2.64 0.90
N LEU A 6 21.02 3.65 1.76
CA LEU A 6 20.52 3.73 3.13
C LEU A 6 18.98 3.93 3.20
N VAL A 7 18.18 3.22 2.40
CA VAL A 7 16.71 3.45 2.29
C VAL A 7 15.86 2.38 2.99
N PHE A 8 16.46 1.28 3.48
CA PHE A 8 15.71 0.21 4.14
C PHE A 8 15.46 0.41 5.65
N PHE A 9 16.00 1.46 6.28
CA PHE A 9 15.93 1.63 7.73
C PHE A 9 14.71 2.42 8.26
N ALA A 10 13.87 2.99 7.39
CA ALA A 10 12.69 3.75 7.83
C ALA A 10 11.44 2.90 8.09
N LEU A 11 11.48 1.59 7.79
CA LEU A 11 10.39 0.64 8.08
C LEU A 11 10.56 -0.10 9.43
N LEU A 12 11.62 0.20 10.19
CA LEU A 12 11.92 -0.49 11.46
C LEU A 12 12.03 0.42 12.69
N LEU A 13 11.83 1.73 12.58
CA LEU A 13 12.03 2.67 13.70
C LEU A 13 10.75 3.26 14.31
N CYS A 14 9.57 2.68 14.03
CA CYS A 14 8.35 2.96 14.79
C CYS A 14 7.68 1.72 15.40
N VAL A 15 8.31 0.54 15.33
CA VAL A 15 8.00 -0.57 16.23
C VAL A 15 9.13 -0.65 17.23
N GLN A 16 8.97 0.03 18.37
CA GLN A 16 9.88 -0.17 19.49
C GLN A 16 9.82 -1.64 19.91
N VAL A 17 11.00 -2.23 20.02
CA VAL A 17 11.24 -3.58 20.51
C VAL A 17 10.80 -3.66 21.97
N PHE A 18 9.75 -4.44 22.24
CA PHE A 18 9.54 -5.08 23.54
C PHE A 18 9.28 -6.57 23.32
N PRO A 19 9.91 -7.48 24.09
CA PRO A 19 9.68 -8.91 23.98
C PRO A 19 8.48 -9.27 24.85
N LEU A 20 7.38 -9.73 24.25
CA LEU A 20 6.31 -10.35 25.03
C LEU A 20 5.78 -11.59 24.32
N SER A 21 6.19 -12.72 24.89
CA SER A 21 5.41 -13.95 24.96
C SER A 21 3.96 -13.64 25.35
N GLY A 22 3.04 -13.80 24.40
CA GLY A 22 1.61 -13.62 24.64
C GLY A 22 0.83 -14.17 23.45
N GLY A 23 0.07 -15.23 23.69
CA GLY A 23 -0.50 -16.12 22.67
C GLY A 23 -1.19 -15.40 21.52
N ARG A 24 -0.75 -15.72 20.29
CA ARG A 24 -1.45 -15.39 19.05
C ARG A 24 -2.76 -16.19 19.03
N LYS A 25 -3.90 -15.53 19.21
CA LYS A 25 -5.16 -16.07 18.66
C LYS A 25 -5.21 -15.70 17.19
N ALA A 26 -4.93 -16.69 16.35
CA ALA A 26 -5.21 -16.64 14.92
C ALA A 26 -6.69 -16.31 14.73
N ILE A 27 -6.97 -15.21 14.03
CA ILE A 27 -8.29 -14.98 13.47
C ILE A 27 -8.35 -15.95 12.28
N ALA A 28 -9.18 -16.99 12.40
CA ALA A 28 -9.25 -18.05 11.42
C ALA A 28 -9.67 -17.47 10.06
N ALA A 29 -8.73 -17.45 9.11
CA ALA A 29 -9.06 -17.40 7.71
C ALA A 29 -9.66 -18.76 7.31
N ASP A 30 -10.67 -18.73 6.45
CA ASP A 30 -11.28 -19.88 5.78
C ASP A 30 -10.17 -20.81 5.22
N PRO A 31 -10.20 -22.16 5.38
CA PRO A 31 -9.07 -23.04 5.05
C PRO A 31 -8.84 -23.26 3.54
N GLY A 32 -9.47 -22.46 2.68
CA GLY A 32 -9.33 -22.51 1.24
C GLY A 32 -8.02 -21.86 0.75
N VAL A 33 -6.93 -22.61 0.84
CA VAL A 33 -5.59 -22.31 0.30
C VAL A 33 -4.79 -21.27 1.10
N ALA A 34 -4.21 -21.70 2.22
CA ALA A 34 -3.02 -21.05 2.76
C ALA A 34 -1.87 -21.24 1.75
N GLU A 35 -1.75 -20.33 0.78
CA GLU A 35 -0.61 -20.30 -0.16
C GLU A 35 0.70 -20.23 0.64
N SER A 36 1.64 -21.10 0.30
CA SER A 36 2.88 -21.29 1.06
C SER A 36 3.72 -20.01 1.13
N GLU A 37 4.48 -19.82 2.23
CA GLU A 37 5.43 -18.71 2.39
C GLU A 37 6.39 -18.56 1.19
N THR A 38 6.68 -19.67 0.50
CA THR A 38 7.46 -19.71 -0.74
C THR A 38 6.81 -18.96 -1.91
N SER A 39 5.49 -18.97 -2.05
CA SER A 39 4.76 -18.24 -3.11
C SER A 39 4.90 -16.73 -2.92
N TRP A 40 4.76 -16.26 -1.67
CA TRP A 40 4.95 -14.83 -1.34
C TRP A 40 6.39 -14.38 -1.54
N ALA A 41 7.36 -15.16 -1.08
CA ALA A 41 8.78 -14.84 -1.27
C ALA A 41 9.15 -14.77 -2.77
N GLU A 42 8.64 -15.71 -3.58
CA GLU A 42 8.83 -15.72 -5.04
C GLU A 42 8.24 -14.46 -5.68
N LEU A 43 6.98 -14.13 -5.37
CA LEU A 43 6.31 -12.95 -5.91
C LEU A 43 7.02 -11.66 -5.52
N LEU A 44 7.40 -11.49 -4.25
CA LEU A 44 8.14 -10.32 -3.79
C LEU A 44 9.49 -10.19 -4.48
N GLY A 45 10.15 -11.32 -4.78
CA GLY A 45 11.35 -11.37 -5.61
C GLY A 45 11.10 -10.81 -7.01
N PHE A 46 9.99 -11.20 -7.66
CA PHE A 46 9.61 -10.64 -8.96
C PHE A 46 9.28 -9.16 -8.90
N MET A 47 8.50 -8.71 -7.92
CA MET A 47 8.11 -7.29 -7.80
C MET A 47 9.29 -6.34 -7.64
N ARG A 48 10.38 -6.82 -7.01
CA ARG A 48 11.61 -6.05 -6.79
C ARG A 48 12.55 -6.06 -8.00
N ALA A 49 12.34 -6.96 -8.95
CA ALA A 49 13.17 -7.05 -10.14
C ALA A 49 12.90 -5.88 -11.09
N THR A 50 13.96 -5.20 -11.53
CA THR A 50 13.86 -4.08 -12.47
C THR A 50 13.58 -4.54 -13.90
N LYS A 51 14.00 -5.77 -14.25
CA LYS A 51 13.76 -6.43 -15.53
C LYS A 51 13.47 -7.90 -15.29
N LEU A 52 12.37 -8.39 -15.86
CA LEU A 52 11.96 -9.79 -15.81
C LEU A 52 11.92 -10.37 -17.23
N PRO A 53 12.58 -11.51 -17.49
CA PRO A 53 12.38 -12.27 -18.72
C PRO A 53 10.91 -12.67 -18.88
N ALA A 54 10.45 -12.84 -20.12
CA ALA A 54 9.05 -13.16 -20.43
C ALA A 54 8.51 -14.36 -19.64
N ALA A 55 9.30 -15.44 -19.52
CA ALA A 55 8.91 -16.62 -18.76
C ALA A 55 8.68 -16.33 -17.25
N LYS A 56 9.56 -15.53 -16.64
CA LYS A 56 9.40 -15.12 -15.24
C LYS A 56 8.23 -14.15 -15.06
N LYS A 57 7.94 -13.32 -16.06
CA LYS A 57 6.78 -12.43 -16.06
C LYS A 57 5.45 -13.20 -16.11
N ALA A 58 5.38 -14.26 -16.92
CA ALA A 58 4.20 -15.13 -16.95
C ALA A 58 3.98 -15.79 -15.58
N ARG A 59 5.05 -16.33 -14.97
CA ARG A 59 5.00 -16.90 -13.61
C ARG A 59 4.62 -15.88 -12.54
N MET A 60 5.11 -14.64 -12.63
CA MET A 60 4.71 -13.55 -11.75
C MET A 60 3.21 -13.28 -11.83
N PHE A 61 2.64 -13.22 -13.04
CA PHE A 61 1.20 -12.98 -13.18
C PHE A 61 0.35 -14.17 -12.72
N ASP A 62 0.79 -15.41 -12.93
CA ASP A 62 0.16 -16.60 -12.35
C ASP A 62 0.09 -16.50 -10.80
N LEU A 63 1.19 -16.10 -10.15
CA LEU A 63 1.21 -15.91 -8.70
C LEU A 63 0.31 -14.77 -8.24
N VAL A 64 0.33 -13.63 -8.94
CA VAL A 64 -0.57 -12.49 -8.65
C VAL A 64 -2.02 -12.97 -8.71
N ASP A 65 -2.36 -13.67 -9.79
CA ASP A 65 -3.71 -14.16 -10.04
C ASP A 65 -4.19 -15.10 -8.93
N ARG A 66 -3.39 -16.10 -8.55
CA ARG A 66 -3.74 -17.06 -7.48
C ARG A 66 -3.89 -16.38 -6.11
N LEU A 67 -2.95 -15.51 -5.74
CA LEU A 67 -2.99 -14.83 -4.44
C LEU A 67 -4.14 -13.82 -4.34
N VAL A 68 -4.50 -13.18 -5.45
CA VAL A 68 -5.64 -12.26 -5.52
C VAL A 68 -6.96 -13.03 -5.46
N ASP A 69 -7.08 -14.18 -6.13
CA ASP A 69 -8.28 -15.02 -6.10
C ASP A 69 -8.56 -15.56 -4.69
N ALA A 70 -7.50 -15.97 -3.99
CA ALA A 70 -7.56 -16.45 -2.62
C ALA A 70 -7.65 -15.31 -1.58
N GLU A 71 -7.76 -14.04 -2.01
CA GLU A 71 -7.74 -12.86 -1.13
C GLU A 71 -6.60 -12.87 -0.10
N SER A 72 -5.45 -13.43 -0.50
CA SER A 72 -4.35 -13.71 0.40
C SER A 72 -3.71 -12.44 0.94
N GLN A 73 -3.33 -12.49 2.21
CA GLN A 73 -2.52 -11.49 2.88
C GLN A 73 -1.24 -12.14 3.40
N ASP A 74 -0.15 -11.37 3.41
CA ASP A 74 1.07 -11.79 4.10
C ASP A 74 0.88 -11.76 5.64
N PRO A 75 1.85 -12.23 6.44
CA PRO A 75 1.74 -12.22 7.90
C PRO A 75 1.54 -10.83 8.53
N ASP A 76 1.84 -9.76 7.79
CA ASP A 76 1.61 -8.39 8.23
C ASP A 76 0.21 -7.87 7.87
N GLY A 77 -0.56 -8.61 7.07
CA GLY A 77 -1.87 -8.22 6.59
C GLY A 77 -1.83 -7.41 5.29
N LEU A 78 -0.70 -7.41 4.56
CA LEU A 78 -0.58 -6.74 3.27
C LEU A 78 -1.06 -7.64 2.14
N THR A 79 -1.83 -7.07 1.23
CA THR A 79 -2.26 -7.74 -0.01
C THR A 79 -1.21 -7.58 -1.11
N VAL A 80 -1.36 -8.34 -2.19
CA VAL A 80 -0.54 -8.20 -3.41
C VAL A 80 -0.58 -6.76 -3.94
N ALA A 81 -1.76 -6.14 -3.94
CA ALA A 81 -1.95 -4.77 -4.44
C ALA A 81 -1.22 -3.73 -3.56
N MET A 82 -1.18 -3.92 -2.24
CA MET A 82 -0.45 -3.03 -1.33
C MET A 82 1.06 -3.09 -1.57
N HIS A 83 1.62 -4.29 -1.73
CA HIS A 83 3.03 -4.48 -2.10
C HIS A 83 3.35 -3.87 -3.47
N ALA A 84 2.52 -4.14 -4.47
CA ALA A 84 2.69 -3.59 -5.81
C ALA A 84 2.66 -2.05 -5.79
N ALA A 85 1.75 -1.44 -5.03
CA ALA A 85 1.66 0.01 -4.89
C ALA A 85 2.90 0.59 -4.19
N ALA A 86 3.36 0.00 -3.09
CA ALA A 86 4.55 0.46 -2.37
C ALA A 86 5.83 0.41 -3.22
N LEU A 87 5.92 -0.59 -4.12
CA LEU A 87 7.04 -0.75 -5.05
C LEU A 87 6.86 0.05 -6.35
N GLY A 88 5.71 0.70 -6.53
CA GLY A 88 5.38 1.47 -7.71
C GLY A 88 5.20 0.60 -8.97
N ASN A 89 4.72 -0.63 -8.80
CA ASN A 89 4.55 -1.60 -9.88
C ASN A 89 3.14 -1.50 -10.49
N LEU A 90 2.94 -0.46 -11.31
CA LEU A 90 1.67 -0.20 -11.97
C LEU A 90 1.21 -1.38 -12.86
N GLN A 91 2.14 -2.15 -13.42
CA GLN A 91 1.80 -3.30 -14.27
C GLN A 91 1.07 -4.41 -13.49
N ILE A 92 1.45 -4.67 -12.24
CA ILE A 92 0.72 -5.62 -11.39
C ILE A 92 -0.63 -5.03 -11.00
N LEU A 93 -0.69 -3.75 -10.64
CA LEU A 93 -1.96 -3.09 -10.31
C LEU A 93 -2.95 -3.15 -11.48
N SER A 94 -2.51 -2.88 -12.71
CA SER A 94 -3.35 -3.00 -13.90
C SER A 94 -3.78 -4.45 -14.18
N ARG A 95 -2.94 -5.45 -13.88
CA ARG A 95 -3.33 -6.86 -13.98
C ARG A 95 -4.45 -7.19 -12.98
N ILE A 96 -4.28 -6.77 -11.72
CA ILE A 96 -5.29 -6.94 -10.67
C ILE A 96 -6.59 -6.25 -11.09
N ASP A 97 -6.52 -5.00 -11.54
CA ASP A 97 -7.67 -4.21 -11.98
C ASP A 97 -8.47 -4.89 -13.10
N SER A 98 -7.76 -5.45 -14.09
CA SER A 98 -8.39 -6.14 -15.23
C SER A 98 -9.12 -7.43 -14.86
N ARG A 99 -8.84 -8.01 -13.69
CA ARG A 99 -9.29 -9.35 -13.31
C ARG A 99 -10.20 -9.35 -12.08
N ARG A 100 -9.83 -8.56 -11.07
CA ARG A 100 -10.48 -8.45 -9.77
C ARG A 100 -10.33 -7.03 -9.19
N PRO A 101 -11.01 -6.02 -9.78
CA PRO A 101 -10.84 -4.61 -9.42
C PRO A 101 -11.17 -4.31 -7.94
N GLU A 102 -12.09 -5.04 -7.33
CA GLU A 102 -12.46 -4.88 -5.93
C GLU A 102 -11.30 -5.18 -4.96
N SER A 103 -10.32 -5.99 -5.36
CA SER A 103 -9.11 -6.26 -4.56
C SER A 103 -8.26 -5.00 -4.35
N LEU A 104 -8.39 -3.98 -5.21
CA LEU A 104 -7.73 -2.69 -5.04
C LEU A 104 -8.33 -1.84 -3.91
N LEU A 105 -9.57 -2.14 -3.52
CA LEU A 105 -10.32 -1.38 -2.51
C LEU A 105 -10.09 -1.90 -1.07
N GLN A 106 -9.38 -3.02 -0.94
CA GLN A 106 -9.09 -3.62 0.36
C GLN A 106 -8.25 -2.69 1.24
N LYS A 107 -8.51 -2.75 2.54
CA LYS A 107 -7.84 -1.94 3.57
C LYS A 107 -7.00 -2.83 4.43
N HIS A 108 -5.83 -2.33 4.82
CA HIS A 108 -4.97 -3.05 5.75
C HIS A 108 -5.70 -3.21 7.10
N PRO A 109 -5.84 -4.42 7.65
CA PRO A 109 -6.74 -4.69 8.76
C PRO A 109 -6.34 -3.97 10.06
N ARG A 110 -5.05 -3.72 10.27
CA ARG A 110 -4.54 -3.10 11.51
C ARG A 110 -4.44 -1.58 11.46
N THR A 111 -4.38 -1.00 10.27
CA THR A 111 -4.10 0.44 10.09
C THR A 111 -5.08 1.14 9.17
N GLY A 112 -5.96 0.43 8.47
CA GLY A 112 -6.88 1.01 7.49
C GLY A 112 -6.23 1.57 6.22
N LEU A 113 -4.92 1.39 6.03
CA LEU A 113 -4.19 1.87 4.85
C LEU A 113 -4.78 1.25 3.57
N THR A 114 -4.98 2.08 2.56
CA THR A 114 -5.38 1.68 1.20
C THR A 114 -4.17 1.60 0.29
N ILE A 115 -4.34 1.05 -0.92
CA ILE A 115 -3.26 1.01 -1.92
C ILE A 115 -2.71 2.42 -2.25
N LEU A 116 -3.51 3.48 -2.13
CA LEU A 116 -3.05 4.85 -2.40
C LEU A 116 -2.10 5.36 -1.32
N HIS A 117 -2.27 4.94 -0.06
CA HIS A 117 -1.29 5.25 0.98
C HIS A 117 0.05 4.56 0.72
N PHE A 118 0.01 3.31 0.25
CA PHE A 118 1.24 2.60 -0.13
C PHE A 118 1.88 3.22 -1.39
N ALA A 119 1.08 3.64 -2.39
CA ALA A 119 1.57 4.36 -3.56
C ALA A 119 2.26 5.67 -3.19
N ALA A 120 1.76 6.37 -2.16
CA ALA A 120 2.39 7.58 -1.63
C ALA A 120 3.76 7.32 -0.97
N GLN A 121 4.15 6.07 -0.73
CA GLN A 121 5.47 5.69 -0.26
C GLN A 121 6.42 5.29 -1.40
N ALA A 122 5.92 5.11 -2.63
CA ALA A 122 6.73 4.70 -3.78
C ALA A 122 7.75 5.78 -4.17
N THR A 123 8.91 5.36 -4.66
CA THR A 123 10.02 6.26 -5.03
C THR A 123 9.83 6.86 -6.43
N GLY A 124 10.42 8.04 -6.64
CA GLY A 124 10.38 8.74 -7.93
C GLY A 124 8.97 9.17 -8.31
N ALA A 125 8.65 9.09 -9.60
CA ALA A 125 7.34 9.46 -10.16
C ALA A 125 6.28 8.35 -10.01
N LYS A 126 6.66 7.14 -9.58
CA LYS A 126 5.79 5.96 -9.61
C LYS A 126 4.51 6.11 -8.77
N GLY A 127 4.61 6.78 -7.62
CA GLY A 127 3.45 7.07 -6.79
C GLY A 127 2.45 7.99 -7.50
N ALA A 128 2.94 9.06 -8.14
CA ALA A 128 2.14 9.96 -8.96
C ALA A 128 1.52 9.27 -10.19
N GLU A 129 2.26 8.36 -10.83
CA GLU A 129 1.76 7.54 -11.93
C GLU A 129 0.59 6.66 -11.49
N ILE A 130 0.72 5.98 -10.34
CA ILE A 130 -0.35 5.15 -9.78
C ILE A 130 -1.56 6.00 -9.38
N LEU A 131 -1.37 7.16 -8.76
CA LEU A 131 -2.47 8.08 -8.48
C LEU A 131 -3.19 8.49 -9.77
N THR A 132 -2.44 8.94 -10.78
CA THR A 132 -3.01 9.35 -12.08
C THR A 132 -3.81 8.22 -12.72
N TRP A 133 -3.26 7.00 -12.70
CA TRP A 133 -3.94 5.82 -13.20
C TRP A 133 -5.22 5.52 -12.40
N PHE A 134 -5.15 5.51 -11.08
CA PHE A 134 -6.28 5.15 -10.21
C PHE A 134 -7.42 6.17 -10.32
N PHE A 135 -7.11 7.47 -10.33
CA PHE A 135 -8.12 8.53 -10.55
C PHE A 135 -8.82 8.41 -11.90
N ARG A 136 -8.13 7.89 -12.92
CA ARG A 136 -8.72 7.64 -14.24
C ARG A 136 -9.60 6.38 -14.27
N GLN A 137 -9.15 5.30 -13.64
CA GLN A 137 -9.87 4.02 -13.70
C GLN A 137 -11.02 3.92 -12.69
N HIS A 138 -10.88 4.56 -11.52
CA HIS A 138 -11.80 4.46 -10.38
C HIS A 138 -12.20 5.85 -9.83
N PRO A 139 -12.70 6.78 -10.68
CA PRO A 139 -12.96 8.16 -10.26
C PRO A 139 -13.93 8.27 -9.07
N GLU A 140 -14.90 7.36 -8.97
CA GLU A 140 -15.89 7.32 -7.90
C GLU A 140 -15.33 6.89 -6.53
N LYS A 141 -14.17 6.21 -6.52
CA LYS A 141 -13.47 5.78 -5.29
C LYS A 141 -12.23 6.60 -4.99
N ALA A 142 -11.62 7.23 -6.00
CA ALA A 142 -10.34 7.89 -5.86
C ALA A 142 -10.35 9.01 -4.81
N LEU A 143 -11.35 9.90 -4.84
CA LEU A 143 -11.45 11.01 -3.88
C LEU A 143 -11.71 10.51 -2.45
N GLU A 144 -12.50 9.46 -2.28
CA GLU A 144 -12.72 8.84 -0.97
C GLU A 144 -11.41 8.24 -0.43
N MET A 145 -10.70 7.46 -1.25
CA MET A 145 -9.51 6.73 -0.83
C MET A 145 -8.29 7.62 -0.60
N VAL A 146 -8.17 8.74 -1.32
CA VAL A 146 -7.05 9.69 -1.13
C VAL A 146 -7.17 10.48 0.17
N ASN A 147 -8.41 10.82 0.56
CA ASN A 147 -8.71 11.59 1.76
C ASN A 147 -8.95 10.71 2.99
N ARG A 148 -9.12 9.40 2.79
CA ARG A 148 -9.29 8.47 3.89
C ARG A 148 -8.07 8.54 4.81
N ARG A 149 -8.34 8.65 6.10
CA ARG A 149 -7.30 8.52 7.13
C ARG A 149 -6.99 7.05 7.35
N ALA A 150 -5.71 6.75 7.51
CA ALA A 150 -5.17 5.45 7.87
C ALA A 150 -5.58 5.08 9.31
N LEU A 151 -6.82 4.59 9.44
CA LEU A 151 -7.43 4.11 10.68
C LEU A 151 -8.17 2.79 10.45
N ASN A 152 -7.95 1.80 11.31
CA ASN A 152 -8.78 0.60 11.34
C ASN A 152 -10.15 0.85 12.00
N GLN A 153 -11.00 -0.18 12.07
CA GLN A 153 -12.35 -0.07 12.66
C GLN A 153 -12.33 0.33 14.14
N GLN A 154 -11.23 0.06 14.85
CA GLN A 154 -11.02 0.44 16.25
C GLN A 154 -10.40 1.84 16.39
N GLY A 155 -10.20 2.57 15.28
CA GLY A 155 -9.57 3.89 15.26
C GLY A 155 -8.06 3.87 15.51
N ARG A 156 -7.40 2.72 15.31
CA ARG A 156 -5.93 2.57 15.42
C ARG A 156 -5.26 2.86 14.08
N GLY A 157 -4.11 3.53 14.12
CA GLY A 157 -3.31 3.91 12.95
C GLY A 157 -2.56 5.22 13.18
N ASN A 158 -1.90 5.76 12.16
CA ASN A 158 -1.22 7.06 12.25
C ASN A 158 -2.16 8.24 11.89
N GLY A 159 -3.37 7.97 11.38
CA GLY A 159 -4.34 8.99 10.99
C GLY A 159 -3.95 9.81 9.75
N HIS A 160 -2.86 9.44 9.07
CA HIS A 160 -2.40 10.10 7.85
C HIS A 160 -3.40 9.88 6.72
N THR A 161 -3.63 10.92 5.92
CA THR A 161 -4.18 10.79 4.57
C THR A 161 -3.07 10.44 3.59
N VAL A 162 -3.42 10.16 2.34
CA VAL A 162 -2.42 9.91 1.27
C VAL A 162 -1.49 11.10 1.06
N ALA A 163 -2.02 12.31 1.15
CA ALA A 163 -1.23 13.53 1.06
C ALA A 163 -0.21 13.65 2.19
N MET A 164 -0.62 13.34 3.42
CA MET A 164 0.30 13.39 4.56
C MET A 164 1.36 12.29 4.49
N GLU A 165 0.99 11.10 4.02
CA GLU A 165 1.96 10.03 3.80
C GLU A 165 3.01 10.44 2.75
N ALA A 166 2.59 11.07 1.65
CA ALA A 166 3.49 11.56 0.60
C ALA A 166 4.44 12.65 1.11
N VAL A 167 3.94 13.60 1.93
CA VAL A 167 4.75 14.65 2.55
C VAL A 167 5.74 14.05 3.56
N PHE A 168 5.26 13.19 4.45
CA PHE A 168 6.06 12.55 5.50
C PHE A 168 7.22 11.72 4.91
N THR A 169 6.95 11.01 3.82
CA THR A 169 7.94 10.19 3.11
C THR A 169 8.71 10.95 2.03
N LYS A 170 8.51 12.27 1.92
CA LYS A 170 9.22 13.17 1.00
C LYS A 170 9.09 12.74 -0.47
N ARG A 171 7.91 12.30 -0.89
CA ARG A 171 7.60 11.96 -2.29
C ARG A 171 7.15 13.19 -3.06
N THR A 172 8.10 14.03 -3.46
CA THR A 172 7.84 15.32 -4.12
C THR A 172 6.92 15.20 -5.34
N GLU A 173 7.12 14.22 -6.22
CA GLU A 173 6.28 14.06 -7.42
C GLU A 173 4.84 13.63 -7.08
N THR A 174 4.67 12.78 -6.07
CA THR A 174 3.35 12.41 -5.54
C THR A 174 2.66 13.64 -4.93
N VAL A 175 3.37 14.45 -4.13
CA VAL A 175 2.83 15.68 -3.55
C VAL A 175 2.41 16.66 -4.64
N LYS A 176 3.26 16.89 -5.65
CA LYS A 176 2.91 17.73 -6.82
C LYS A 176 1.64 17.23 -7.49
N LYS A 177 1.55 15.93 -7.78
CA LYS A 177 0.34 15.39 -8.43
C LYS A 177 -0.92 15.57 -7.57
N LEU A 178 -0.83 15.43 -6.25
CA LEU A 178 -1.95 15.68 -5.34
C LEU A 178 -2.34 17.17 -5.31
N LEU A 179 -1.37 18.08 -5.39
CA LEU A 179 -1.63 19.51 -5.53
C LEU A 179 -2.28 19.84 -6.88
N ASP A 180 -1.81 19.24 -7.97
CA ASP A 180 -2.39 19.43 -9.30
C ASP A 180 -3.86 18.96 -9.34
N LEU A 181 -4.12 17.78 -8.77
CA LEU A 181 -5.47 17.25 -8.60
C LEU A 181 -6.36 18.22 -7.80
N SER A 182 -5.80 18.88 -6.78
CA SER A 182 -6.57 19.81 -5.97
C SER A 182 -6.81 21.16 -6.63
N GLN A 183 -5.76 21.76 -7.21
CA GLN A 183 -5.78 23.11 -7.74
C GLN A 183 -6.34 23.18 -9.17
N THR A 184 -6.00 22.21 -10.01
CA THR A 184 -6.36 22.21 -11.43
C THR A 184 -7.66 21.47 -11.68
N GLU A 185 -7.83 20.31 -11.03
CA GLU A 185 -9.03 19.47 -11.21
C GLU A 185 -10.13 19.81 -10.18
N GLY A 186 -9.87 20.76 -9.26
CA GLY A 186 -10.84 21.24 -8.27
C GLY A 186 -11.20 20.22 -7.19
N LEU A 187 -10.38 19.19 -7.00
CA LEU A 187 -10.65 18.14 -6.03
C LEU A 187 -10.31 18.61 -4.61
N ASN A 188 -11.23 18.37 -3.67
CA ASN A 188 -10.99 18.69 -2.27
C ASN A 188 -10.09 17.64 -1.60
N ILE A 189 -8.77 17.75 -1.79
CA ILE A 189 -7.77 16.84 -1.22
C ILE A 189 -7.37 17.32 0.19
N ASP A 190 -7.46 16.43 1.18
CA ASP A 190 -7.16 16.73 2.59
C ASP A 190 -5.66 16.61 2.89
N PHE A 191 -5.00 17.77 3.03
CA PHE A 191 -3.62 17.93 3.47
C PHE A 191 -3.48 18.20 4.99
N SER A 192 -4.54 18.07 5.78
CA SER A 192 -4.50 18.38 7.21
C SER A 192 -3.83 17.29 8.05
N THR A 193 -3.05 17.72 9.05
CA THR A 193 -2.46 16.80 10.02
C THR A 193 -3.52 16.34 11.01
N PRO A 194 -3.39 15.13 11.58
CA PRO A 194 -4.27 14.71 12.66
C PRO A 194 -4.21 15.67 13.88
N ALA A 195 -3.04 16.26 14.14
CA ALA A 195 -2.85 17.26 15.19
C ALA A 195 -3.71 18.52 14.99
N VAL A 196 -3.91 18.97 13.75
CA VAL A 196 -4.78 20.12 13.42
C VAL A 196 -6.26 19.76 13.60
N THR A 197 -6.62 18.49 13.41
CA THR A 197 -8.00 18.01 13.61
C THR A 197 -8.33 17.66 15.07
N GLY A 198 -7.41 17.89 16.01
CA GLY A 198 -7.58 17.50 17.42
C GLY A 198 -7.56 15.99 17.66
N TRP A 199 -7.05 15.22 16.70
CA TRP A 199 -7.02 13.76 16.77
C TRP A 199 -5.70 13.28 17.36
N ALA A 200 -5.81 12.47 18.42
CA ALA A 200 -4.70 11.71 18.99
C ALA A 200 -4.89 10.21 18.64
N PRO A 201 -3.89 9.54 18.07
CA PRO A 201 -3.97 8.09 17.88
C PRO A 201 -4.21 7.41 19.21
N LYS A 202 -5.21 6.52 19.26
CA LYS A 202 -5.24 5.51 20.33
C LYS A 202 -4.01 4.64 20.11
N THR A 203 -3.07 4.69 21.06
CA THR A 203 -1.86 3.88 21.01
C THR A 203 -2.21 2.42 20.80
N ILE A 204 -1.46 1.75 19.93
CA ILE A 204 -1.51 0.30 19.81
C ILE A 204 -0.90 -0.22 21.10
N ALA A 205 -1.74 -0.57 22.08
CA ALA A 205 -1.33 -1.33 23.25
C ALA A 205 -0.82 -2.71 22.83
#